data_AF-A0AA36MKY8-F1
#
_entry.id   AF-A0AA36MKY8-F1
#
_cell.length_a   1.000
_cell.length_b   1.000
_cell.length_c   1.000
_cell.angle_alpha   90.00
_cell.angle_beta   90.00
_cell.angle_gamma   90.00
#
_symmetry.space_group_name_H-M   'P 1'
#
loop_
_entity.id
_entity.type
_entity.pdbx_description
1 polymer ?
#
loop_
_entity_poly.entity_id
_entity_poly.type
_entity_poly.pdbx_seq_one_letter_code
_entity_poly.pdbx_strand_id
1 'polypeptide(L)'
;MSLPSGSPSLDRTPSAHSRFTTAAVWCFERPFEGQDIRPPVRVVIFDCDETLTLSTFLPHDDDLRSKLDWESQWADYIAAMNFESPFVVSSRRARLAEMLRELVKGNRRVPGRTLAVLTRNNSGAIACLNLLRAAKLDSFFSAVWGMSPSIGVPLGVYRSASGWKIFEPPFHSIPDHKAHVLHSIAENPGSWFPQLSEDVGLLPGTLRPEEILLVDDVRTNFQCGGSTPKKVFRCCKVARYDAPSFRDMGFVRDMGGIGAHNEEDYKTLTDFANRPWAFKVDDRVHCWQSNLEPAESTLPVKLVIFDLDGALTLYTFMPEDSACSTDLFFSADDILHHRFVEYNFETPYLEGNRVAKLKQLFDCLCDDPETGERRVLAILTVNEAGAVAVLNLLRMAGLADRFSAIWTLSARSGLPGGVYKEVNEWKTFSLPQQEAEGHLKHHVLESVLKDPAAWFPQMSGDAPENRLLAGLSLPHIVLVDDERENLNPSQEEFQVGRHCRVASYDDEYRDQGLLWRMGGLGARDTEDYQALQSFVRQPWHFNEAPARLTSSFNFGELSGHDSHDTHPIPLQRSKTEEET
;
A
#
# COMPACT_ATOMS: atom_id res chain seq x y z
N MET A 1 7.96 28.90 -14.43
CA MET A 1 9.28 29.22 -15.03
C MET A 1 9.01 29.41 -16.50
N SER A 2 9.29 30.57 -17.09
CA SER A 2 9.06 30.79 -18.52
C SER A 2 9.87 29.78 -19.35
N LEU A 3 9.23 29.05 -20.25
CA LEU A 3 9.91 28.10 -21.13
C LEU A 3 10.99 28.83 -21.96
N PRO A 4 12.22 28.26 -22.10
CA PRO A 4 13.22 28.82 -22.99
C PRO A 4 12.68 28.93 -24.42
N SER A 5 12.90 30.06 -25.08
CA SER A 5 12.52 30.22 -26.48
C SER A 5 13.22 29.17 -27.36
N GLY A 6 12.44 28.31 -28.01
CA GLY A 6 12.95 27.24 -28.89
C GLY A 6 13.06 25.85 -28.27
N SER A 7 12.47 25.62 -27.09
CA SER A 7 12.39 24.26 -26.51
C SER A 7 11.72 23.26 -27.47
N PRO A 8 12.20 22.01 -27.56
CA PRO A 8 11.61 21.01 -28.44
C PRO A 8 10.19 20.65 -27.97
N SER A 9 9.32 20.29 -28.91
CA SER A 9 8.02 19.67 -28.58
C SER A 9 8.27 18.33 -27.89
N LEU A 10 7.63 18.14 -26.74
CA LEU A 10 7.69 16.90 -25.96
C LEU A 10 6.33 16.20 -26.05
N ASP A 11 6.34 14.93 -26.43
CA ASP A 11 5.14 14.10 -26.36
C ASP A 11 5.15 13.30 -25.07
N ARG A 12 3.98 13.25 -24.44
CA ARG A 12 3.74 12.45 -23.25
C ARG A 12 3.39 11.01 -23.66
N THR A 13 4.03 10.03 -23.02
CA THR A 13 3.63 8.62 -23.17
C THR A 13 2.25 8.39 -22.52
N PRO A 14 1.26 7.81 -23.22
CA PRO A 14 -0.05 7.50 -22.63
C PRO A 14 0.06 6.45 -21.53
N SER A 15 -0.63 6.68 -20.41
CA SER A 15 -0.70 5.73 -19.29
C SER A 15 -2.13 5.19 -19.15
N ALA A 16 -2.34 3.89 -19.33
CA ALA A 16 -3.68 3.30 -19.50
C ALA A 16 -4.34 2.77 -18.20
N HIS A 17 -3.78 3.05 -17.02
CA HIS A 17 -4.15 2.34 -15.80
C HIS A 17 -4.29 3.27 -14.58
N SER A 18 -5.45 3.90 -14.41
CA SER A 18 -5.74 4.78 -13.27
C SER A 18 -7.15 4.63 -12.74
N ARG A 19 -7.29 3.81 -11.71
CA ARG A 19 -8.49 3.85 -10.85
C ARG A 19 -8.19 3.88 -9.36
N PHE A 20 -6.92 3.76 -8.96
CA PHE A 20 -6.56 3.68 -7.55
C PHE A 20 -5.26 4.46 -7.28
N THR A 21 -5.39 5.59 -6.61
CA THR A 21 -4.29 6.44 -6.17
C THR A 21 -3.80 5.96 -4.80
N THR A 22 -2.57 5.47 -4.72
CA THR A 22 -1.88 5.35 -3.43
C THR A 22 -1.21 6.69 -3.14
N ALA A 23 -1.20 7.15 -1.89
CA ALA A 23 -0.61 8.45 -1.52
C ALA A 23 0.94 8.45 -1.51
N ALA A 24 1.54 7.27 -1.37
CA ALA A 24 2.99 7.05 -1.27
C ALA A 24 3.41 5.75 -1.95
N VAL A 25 4.71 5.46 -1.99
CA VAL A 25 5.18 4.12 -2.37
C VAL A 25 4.68 3.08 -1.37
N TRP A 26 4.35 1.90 -1.87
CA TRP A 26 3.91 0.79 -1.03
C TRP A 26 4.68 -0.48 -1.36
N CYS A 27 5.40 -0.96 -0.35
CA CYS A 27 6.28 -2.12 -0.43
C CYS A 27 5.67 -3.30 0.31
N PHE A 28 5.71 -4.49 -0.29
CA PHE A 28 5.24 -5.70 0.38
C PHE A 28 5.97 -6.95 -0.12
N GLU A 29 6.17 -7.90 0.80
CA GLU A 29 6.68 -9.25 0.51
C GLU A 29 5.54 -10.26 0.55
N ARG A 30 5.30 -10.95 -0.57
CA ARG A 30 4.35 -12.07 -0.64
C ARG A 30 4.93 -13.31 0.03
N PRO A 31 4.07 -14.23 0.53
CA PRO A 31 4.52 -15.55 0.97
C PRO A 31 5.20 -16.33 -0.16
N PHE A 32 6.28 -17.05 0.17
CA PHE A 32 6.97 -17.99 -0.72
C PHE A 32 7.65 -19.11 0.10
N GLU A 33 7.97 -20.22 -0.55
CA GLU A 33 8.64 -21.34 0.09
C GLU A 33 10.04 -20.94 0.58
N GLY A 34 10.34 -21.20 1.86
CA GLY A 34 11.61 -20.80 2.46
C GLY A 34 11.68 -19.32 2.86
N GLN A 35 10.56 -18.61 2.99
CA GLN A 35 10.57 -17.21 3.46
C GLN A 35 11.30 -17.01 4.81
N ASP A 36 11.35 -18.05 5.67
CA ASP A 36 12.03 -18.01 6.96
C ASP A 36 13.55 -17.87 6.87
N ILE A 37 14.16 -18.28 5.74
CA ILE A 37 15.60 -18.04 5.51
C ILE A 37 15.90 -16.58 5.13
N ARG A 38 14.87 -15.75 4.96
CA ARG A 38 14.96 -14.29 4.74
C ARG A 38 15.97 -13.93 3.66
N PRO A 39 15.81 -14.45 2.43
CA PRO A 39 16.81 -14.25 1.40
C PRO A 39 16.96 -12.77 1.07
N PRO A 40 18.16 -12.23 0.83
CA PRO A 40 18.32 -10.80 0.55
C PRO A 40 17.76 -10.44 -0.84
N VAL A 41 17.40 -9.17 -1.05
CA VAL A 41 17.17 -8.64 -2.41
C VAL A 41 18.53 -8.42 -3.05
N ARG A 42 18.74 -9.01 -4.23
CA ARG A 42 20.00 -8.96 -5.00
C ARG A 42 19.87 -8.19 -6.31
N VAL A 43 18.67 -8.19 -6.88
CA VAL A 43 18.33 -7.43 -8.09
C VAL A 43 17.15 -6.51 -7.77
N VAL A 44 17.24 -5.25 -8.16
CA VAL A 44 16.10 -4.32 -8.17
C VAL A 44 15.85 -3.89 -9.59
N ILE A 45 14.64 -4.16 -10.08
CA ILE A 45 14.18 -3.80 -11.41
C ILE A 45 13.18 -2.67 -11.26
N PHE A 46 13.44 -1.56 -11.94
CA PHE A 46 12.54 -0.41 -11.96
C PHE A 46 11.79 -0.38 -13.29
N ASP A 47 10.50 -0.06 -13.27
CA ASP A 47 9.89 0.57 -14.43
C ASP A 47 10.46 1.98 -14.64
N CYS A 48 10.34 2.51 -15.86
CA CYS A 48 10.81 3.86 -16.17
C CYS A 48 9.68 4.89 -15.99
N ASP A 49 8.54 4.65 -16.64
CA ASP A 49 7.49 5.63 -16.84
C ASP A 49 6.68 5.80 -15.56
N GLU A 50 6.59 7.04 -15.07
CA GLU A 50 5.85 7.36 -13.83
C GLU A 50 6.29 6.53 -12.60
N THR A 51 7.47 5.92 -12.68
CA THR A 51 8.14 5.15 -11.61
C THR A 51 9.46 5.83 -11.26
N LEU A 52 10.41 5.87 -12.22
CA LEU A 52 11.62 6.68 -12.09
C LEU A 52 11.34 8.12 -12.54
N THR A 53 10.64 8.28 -13.65
CA THR A 53 10.14 9.59 -14.09
C THR A 53 8.91 9.99 -13.27
N LEU A 54 8.68 11.29 -13.19
CA LEU A 54 7.49 11.94 -12.69
C LEU A 54 6.34 11.85 -13.71
N SER A 55 6.70 12.09 -14.95
CA SER A 55 5.88 11.94 -16.15
C SER A 55 6.85 11.79 -17.31
N THR A 56 6.64 10.80 -18.17
CA THR A 56 7.59 10.58 -19.26
C THR A 56 7.27 11.46 -20.46
N PHE A 57 8.18 12.40 -20.71
CA PHE A 57 8.21 13.30 -21.84
C PHE A 57 9.47 13.05 -22.65
N LEU A 58 9.30 12.55 -23.87
CA LEU A 58 10.41 12.27 -24.78
C LEU A 58 10.42 13.27 -25.96
N PRO A 59 11.59 13.80 -26.34
CA PRO A 59 11.74 14.55 -27.58
C PRO A 59 11.36 13.74 -28.82
N HIS A 60 10.83 14.42 -29.83
CA HIS A 60 10.69 13.91 -31.20
C HIS A 60 12.03 13.91 -31.92
N ASP A 61 12.93 13.05 -31.48
CA ASP A 61 14.27 12.89 -32.04
C ASP A 61 14.54 11.40 -32.27
N ASP A 62 14.77 11.00 -33.52
CA ASP A 62 15.05 9.61 -33.88
C ASP A 62 16.41 9.14 -33.33
N ASP A 63 17.36 10.07 -33.14
CA ASP A 63 18.66 9.75 -32.56
C ASP A 63 18.51 9.35 -31.08
N LEU A 64 17.54 9.91 -30.36
CA LEU A 64 17.24 9.53 -28.97
C LEU A 64 16.95 8.03 -28.84
N ARG A 65 16.30 7.44 -29.87
CA ARG A 65 15.86 6.04 -29.88
C ARG A 65 16.92 5.07 -30.40
N SER A 66 17.93 5.56 -31.10
CA SER A 66 18.86 4.72 -31.87
C SER A 66 20.34 4.89 -31.50
N LYS A 67 20.76 6.04 -30.95
CA LYS A 67 22.16 6.34 -30.63
C LYS A 67 22.45 6.21 -29.13
N LEU A 68 23.51 5.46 -28.79
CA LEU A 68 23.98 5.28 -27.42
C LEU A 68 24.79 6.48 -26.89
N ASP A 69 25.07 7.47 -27.70
CA ASP A 69 25.84 8.67 -27.37
C ASP A 69 25.02 9.91 -27.73
N TRP A 70 23.68 9.79 -27.63
CA TRP A 70 22.79 10.90 -27.85
C TRP A 70 23.10 12.05 -26.89
N GLU A 71 23.34 13.23 -27.47
CA GLU A 71 23.53 14.48 -26.77
C GLU A 71 22.46 15.46 -27.22
N SER A 72 21.97 16.26 -26.27
CA SER A 72 21.03 17.33 -26.56
C SER A 72 21.38 18.55 -25.73
N GLN A 73 21.36 19.72 -26.37
CA GLN A 73 21.47 21.00 -25.68
C GLN A 73 20.33 21.22 -24.67
N TRP A 74 19.25 20.44 -24.77
CA TRP A 74 18.08 20.48 -23.89
C TRP A 74 18.10 19.41 -22.79
N ALA A 75 19.20 18.67 -22.61
CA ALA A 75 19.28 17.55 -21.66
C ALA A 75 18.87 17.95 -20.23
N ASP A 76 19.33 19.09 -19.73
CA ASP A 76 18.96 19.57 -18.38
C ASP A 76 17.48 19.92 -18.26
N TYR A 77 16.88 20.51 -19.31
CA TYR A 77 15.45 20.80 -19.35
C TYR A 77 14.62 19.51 -19.37
N ILE A 78 14.99 18.56 -20.23
CA ILE A 78 14.32 17.25 -20.33
C ILE A 78 14.42 16.51 -18.98
N ALA A 79 15.60 16.53 -18.35
CA ALA A 79 15.79 15.95 -17.03
C ALA A 79 14.93 16.63 -15.96
N ALA A 80 14.85 17.96 -15.96
CA ALA A 80 14.01 18.70 -15.02
C ALA A 80 12.51 18.39 -15.22
N MET A 81 12.04 18.29 -16.47
CA MET A 81 10.66 17.95 -16.78
C MET A 81 10.28 16.54 -16.33
N ASN A 82 11.19 15.57 -16.51
CA ASN A 82 10.92 14.17 -16.24
C ASN A 82 11.24 13.74 -14.81
N PHE A 83 12.17 14.37 -14.10
CA PHE A 83 12.66 13.86 -12.80
C PHE A 83 12.44 14.79 -11.61
N GLU A 84 12.16 16.07 -11.81
CA GLU A 84 11.97 17.02 -10.71
C GLU A 84 10.48 17.23 -10.43
N SER A 85 10.07 17.05 -9.18
CA SER A 85 8.69 17.25 -8.74
C SER A 85 8.45 18.68 -8.25
N PRO A 86 7.32 19.32 -8.62
CA PRO A 86 6.94 20.61 -8.07
C PRO A 86 6.31 20.52 -6.67
N PHE A 87 6.06 19.31 -6.15
CA PHE A 87 5.35 19.09 -4.88
C PHE A 87 6.30 18.91 -3.68
N VAL A 88 7.59 18.75 -3.93
CA VAL A 88 8.63 18.66 -2.90
C VAL A 88 9.61 19.81 -3.04
N VAL A 89 10.12 20.29 -1.92
CA VAL A 89 11.04 21.43 -1.87
C VAL A 89 12.45 21.03 -2.32
N SER A 90 12.88 19.81 -2.02
CA SER A 90 14.20 19.31 -2.41
C SER A 90 14.22 18.82 -3.86
N SER A 91 15.44 18.69 -4.44
CA SER A 91 15.59 18.09 -5.76
C SER A 91 15.26 16.60 -5.69
N ARG A 92 14.11 16.24 -6.25
CA ARG A 92 13.65 14.85 -6.37
C ARG A 92 14.71 14.01 -7.09
N ARG A 93 15.31 14.54 -8.16
CA ARG A 93 16.38 13.87 -8.91
C ARG A 93 17.60 13.55 -8.03
N ALA A 94 18.02 14.49 -7.18
CA ALA A 94 19.17 14.28 -6.29
C ALA A 94 18.88 13.21 -5.23
N ARG A 95 17.67 13.22 -4.65
CA ARG A 95 17.22 12.18 -3.70
C ARG A 95 17.10 10.81 -4.34
N LEU A 96 16.59 10.74 -5.56
CA LEU A 96 16.56 9.50 -6.33
C LEU A 96 17.98 8.96 -6.57
N ALA A 97 18.94 9.81 -6.93
CA ALA A 97 20.34 9.42 -7.09
C ALA A 97 20.98 8.93 -5.78
N GLU A 98 20.62 9.54 -4.64
CA GLU A 98 21.05 9.12 -3.31
C GLU A 98 20.54 7.70 -2.98
N MET A 99 19.25 7.46 -3.14
CA MET A 99 18.63 6.15 -2.94
C MET A 99 19.24 5.08 -3.85
N LEU A 100 19.40 5.36 -5.16
CA LEU A 100 20.01 4.41 -6.10
C LEU A 100 21.45 4.07 -5.70
N ARG A 101 22.23 5.06 -5.25
CA ARG A 101 23.59 4.85 -4.74
C ARG A 101 23.61 3.94 -3.51
N GLU A 102 22.69 4.13 -2.57
CA GLU A 102 22.55 3.27 -1.39
C GLU A 102 22.20 1.82 -1.77
N LEU A 103 21.29 1.63 -2.72
CA LEU A 103 20.90 0.31 -3.19
C LEU A 103 22.09 -0.43 -3.86
N VAL A 104 22.84 0.27 -4.72
CA VAL A 104 24.04 -0.28 -5.38
C VAL A 104 25.14 -0.61 -4.37
N LYS A 105 25.41 0.31 -3.43
CA LYS A 105 26.49 0.14 -2.44
C LYS A 105 26.18 -0.96 -1.43
N GLY A 106 24.91 -1.12 -1.05
CA GLY A 106 24.50 -1.95 0.08
C GLY A 106 25.04 -1.39 1.41
N ASN A 107 25.09 -2.25 2.43
CA ASN A 107 25.64 -1.93 3.74
C ASN A 107 26.44 -3.11 4.31
N ARG A 108 26.96 -3.00 5.54
CA ARG A 108 27.78 -4.06 6.16
C ARG A 108 27.07 -5.43 6.26
N ARG A 109 25.73 -5.43 6.33
CA ARG A 109 24.91 -6.65 6.51
C ARG A 109 24.26 -7.13 5.22
N VAL A 110 24.08 -6.25 4.24
CA VAL A 110 23.38 -6.54 2.99
C VAL A 110 24.28 -6.16 1.82
N PRO A 111 24.63 -7.10 0.93
CA PRO A 111 25.52 -6.80 -0.18
C PRO A 111 24.90 -5.75 -1.11
N GLY A 112 25.77 -5.15 -1.93
CA GLY A 112 25.35 -4.29 -3.02
C GLY A 112 24.43 -5.00 -4.01
N ARG A 113 23.57 -4.25 -4.68
CA ARG A 113 22.55 -4.78 -5.59
C ARG A 113 22.82 -4.41 -7.03
N THR A 114 22.40 -5.28 -7.93
CA THR A 114 22.31 -4.95 -9.35
C THR A 114 21.00 -4.23 -9.62
N LEU A 115 21.07 -3.05 -10.24
CA LEU A 115 19.88 -2.30 -10.65
C LEU A 115 19.68 -2.41 -12.15
N ALA A 116 18.44 -2.55 -12.58
CA ALA A 116 18.07 -2.55 -13.99
C ALA A 116 16.74 -1.83 -14.23
N VAL A 117 16.46 -1.50 -15.49
CA VAL A 117 15.18 -0.93 -15.91
C VAL A 117 14.46 -1.91 -16.84
N LEU A 118 13.18 -2.15 -16.58
CA LEU A 118 12.28 -2.93 -17.44
C LEU A 118 11.05 -2.10 -17.75
N THR A 119 10.95 -1.60 -18.98
CA THR A 119 9.91 -0.66 -19.41
C THR A 119 9.05 -1.23 -20.55
N ARG A 120 7.82 -0.71 -20.67
CA ARG A 120 6.95 -0.88 -21.85
C ARG A 120 6.91 0.37 -22.74
N ASN A 121 7.83 1.30 -22.56
CA ASN A 121 7.91 2.50 -23.38
C ASN A 121 8.17 2.13 -24.85
N ASN A 122 7.29 2.59 -25.76
CA ASN A 122 7.38 2.26 -27.19
C ASN A 122 8.59 2.89 -27.89
N SER A 123 9.24 3.87 -27.27
CA SER A 123 10.50 4.45 -27.76
C SER A 123 11.73 3.56 -27.49
N GLY A 124 11.56 2.48 -26.71
CA GLY A 124 12.56 1.43 -26.52
C GLY A 124 13.62 1.72 -25.46
N ALA A 125 14.50 0.74 -25.25
CA ALA A 125 15.49 0.74 -24.17
C ALA A 125 16.51 1.89 -24.28
N ILE A 126 16.93 2.23 -25.50
CA ILE A 126 17.92 3.30 -25.74
C ILE A 126 17.35 4.66 -25.35
N ALA A 127 16.08 4.95 -25.68
CA ALA A 127 15.44 6.21 -25.31
C ALA A 127 15.37 6.37 -23.78
N CYS A 128 14.99 5.32 -23.06
CA CYS A 128 14.98 5.33 -21.59
C CYS A 128 16.40 5.50 -21.01
N LEU A 129 17.41 4.83 -21.57
CA LEU A 129 18.81 5.03 -21.17
C LEU A 129 19.27 6.48 -21.37
N ASN A 130 18.95 7.07 -22.52
CA ASN A 130 19.33 8.46 -22.83
C ASN A 130 18.60 9.46 -21.93
N LEU A 131 17.35 9.17 -21.56
CA LEU A 131 16.63 9.95 -20.56
C LEU A 131 17.29 9.88 -19.17
N LEU A 132 17.75 8.70 -18.75
CA LEU A 132 18.51 8.52 -17.52
C LEU A 132 19.86 9.24 -17.55
N ARG A 133 20.54 9.28 -18.70
CA ARG A 133 21.79 10.03 -18.90
C ARG A 133 21.60 11.53 -18.80
N ALA A 134 20.54 12.07 -19.41
CA ALA A 134 20.17 13.48 -19.25
C ALA A 134 19.99 13.83 -17.76
N ALA A 135 19.45 12.90 -16.97
CA ALA A 135 19.32 13.02 -15.52
C ALA A 135 20.57 12.64 -14.70
N LYS A 136 21.65 12.16 -15.34
CA LYS A 136 22.88 11.64 -14.71
C LYS A 136 22.63 10.47 -13.74
N LEU A 137 21.65 9.63 -14.06
CA LEU A 137 21.25 8.45 -13.28
C LEU A 137 21.68 7.12 -13.91
N ASP A 138 22.09 7.11 -15.19
CA ASP A 138 22.45 5.90 -15.93
C ASP A 138 23.56 5.10 -15.25
N SER A 139 24.52 5.78 -14.62
CA SER A 139 25.68 5.15 -13.96
C SER A 139 25.33 4.19 -12.81
N PHE A 140 24.10 4.20 -12.30
CA PHE A 140 23.63 3.27 -11.27
C PHE A 140 23.07 1.96 -11.84
N PHE A 141 22.77 1.91 -13.14
CA PHE A 141 22.10 0.78 -13.76
C PHE A 141 23.08 -0.11 -14.54
N SER A 142 22.79 -1.40 -14.50
CA SER A 142 23.53 -2.45 -15.20
C SER A 142 22.90 -2.81 -16.55
N ALA A 143 21.58 -2.64 -16.69
CA ALA A 143 20.85 -2.93 -17.91
C ALA A 143 19.56 -2.12 -18.01
N VAL A 144 19.10 -1.90 -19.25
CA VAL A 144 17.78 -1.35 -19.58
C VAL A 144 17.17 -2.23 -20.66
N TRP A 145 15.93 -2.67 -20.44
CA TRP A 145 15.18 -3.51 -21.38
C TRP A 145 13.83 -2.86 -21.71
N GLY A 146 13.46 -2.88 -22.99
CA GLY A 146 12.19 -2.43 -23.52
C GLY A 146 11.38 -3.62 -24.03
N MET A 147 10.21 -3.86 -23.45
CA MET A 147 9.35 -5.00 -23.81
C MET A 147 8.53 -4.76 -25.08
N SER A 148 8.30 -3.50 -25.45
CA SER A 148 7.46 -3.14 -26.61
C SER A 148 8.27 -3.26 -27.90
N PRO A 149 7.95 -4.21 -28.80
CA PRO A 149 8.69 -4.37 -30.04
C PRO A 149 8.38 -3.22 -30.99
N SER A 150 9.42 -2.45 -31.32
CA SER A 150 9.39 -1.43 -32.36
C SER A 150 10.40 -1.80 -33.44
N ILE A 151 9.98 -1.80 -34.70
CA ILE A 151 10.85 -2.20 -35.83
C ILE A 151 12.10 -1.32 -35.84
N GLY A 152 13.27 -1.95 -35.82
CA GLY A 152 14.58 -1.26 -35.86
C GLY A 152 15.00 -0.60 -34.54
N VAL A 153 14.22 -0.72 -33.47
CA VAL A 153 14.57 -0.21 -32.14
C VAL A 153 15.09 -1.36 -31.28
N PRO A 154 16.32 -1.29 -30.77
CA PRO A 154 16.87 -2.34 -29.92
C PRO A 154 16.09 -2.52 -28.61
N LEU A 155 15.88 -3.78 -28.22
CA LEU A 155 15.10 -4.13 -27.03
C LEU A 155 15.94 -4.15 -25.75
N GLY A 156 17.27 -4.16 -25.83
CA GLY A 156 18.13 -4.20 -24.65
C GLY A 156 19.44 -3.46 -24.82
N VAL A 157 19.87 -2.84 -23.72
CA VAL A 157 21.22 -2.29 -23.55
C VAL A 157 21.76 -2.69 -22.19
N TYR A 158 23.06 -2.96 -22.12
CA TYR A 158 23.73 -3.32 -20.87
C TYR A 158 25.05 -2.57 -20.72
N ARG A 159 25.49 -2.42 -19.47
CA ARG A 159 26.73 -1.73 -19.13
C ARG A 159 27.90 -2.73 -19.07
N SER A 160 28.86 -2.57 -19.97
CA SER A 160 30.14 -3.29 -20.03
C SER A 160 31.28 -2.45 -19.44
N ALA A 161 32.48 -3.05 -19.30
CA ALA A 161 33.68 -2.29 -18.91
C ALA A 161 34.02 -1.15 -19.90
N SER A 162 33.70 -1.33 -21.18
CA SER A 162 33.94 -0.36 -22.25
C SER A 162 32.81 0.65 -22.46
N GLY A 163 31.75 0.62 -21.65
CA GLY A 163 30.56 1.46 -21.81
C GLY A 163 29.29 0.68 -22.13
N TRP A 164 28.28 1.34 -22.66
CA TRP A 164 26.99 0.71 -22.96
C TRP A 164 27.04 -0.07 -24.28
N LYS A 165 26.44 -1.25 -24.31
CA LYS A 165 26.35 -2.12 -25.49
C LYS A 165 24.90 -2.51 -25.74
N ILE A 166 24.51 -2.58 -27.00
CA ILE A 166 23.21 -3.07 -27.45
C ILE A 166 23.23 -4.61 -27.46
N PHE A 167 22.13 -5.24 -27.07
CA PHE A 167 21.95 -6.68 -27.19
C PHE A 167 20.46 -7.03 -27.37
N GLU A 168 20.19 -8.28 -27.73
CA GLU A 168 18.83 -8.80 -27.87
C GLU A 168 18.44 -9.62 -26.63
N PRO A 169 17.61 -9.09 -25.72
CA PRO A 169 17.08 -9.86 -24.59
C PRO A 169 16.14 -10.97 -25.08
N PRO A 170 16.01 -12.09 -24.35
CA PRO A 170 15.28 -13.27 -24.82
C PRO A 170 13.75 -13.14 -24.67
N PHE A 171 13.16 -12.01 -25.06
CA PHE A 171 11.70 -11.80 -24.96
C PHE A 171 10.90 -12.79 -25.80
N HIS A 172 11.44 -13.25 -26.92
CA HIS A 172 10.75 -14.16 -27.84
C HIS A 172 10.46 -15.56 -27.24
N SER A 173 11.10 -15.92 -26.13
CA SER A 173 10.93 -17.23 -25.48
C SER A 173 9.96 -17.22 -24.30
N ILE A 174 9.40 -16.05 -23.96
CA ILE A 174 8.54 -15.89 -22.79
C ILE A 174 7.27 -15.09 -23.12
N PRO A 175 6.19 -15.26 -22.34
CA PRO A 175 5.01 -14.40 -22.45
C PRO A 175 5.33 -12.93 -22.21
N ASP A 176 4.62 -12.03 -22.90
CA ASP A 176 4.75 -10.57 -22.79
C ASP A 176 4.22 -10.03 -21.44
N HIS A 177 4.93 -10.32 -20.36
CA HIS A 177 4.57 -9.89 -19.01
C HIS A 177 5.79 -9.75 -18.10
N LYS A 178 5.87 -8.68 -17.30
CA LYS A 178 7.01 -8.42 -16.41
C LYS A 178 7.27 -9.56 -15.43
N ALA A 179 6.23 -10.10 -14.79
CA ALA A 179 6.38 -11.28 -13.93
C ALA A 179 7.06 -12.48 -14.64
N HIS A 180 6.81 -12.72 -15.93
CA HIS A 180 7.49 -13.77 -16.69
C HIS A 180 8.96 -13.42 -16.96
N VAL A 181 9.24 -12.16 -17.31
CA VAL A 181 10.61 -11.64 -17.45
C VAL A 181 11.42 -11.86 -16.18
N LEU A 182 10.86 -11.53 -15.01
CA LEU A 182 11.54 -11.67 -13.73
C LEU A 182 11.88 -13.14 -13.40
N HIS A 183 10.97 -14.07 -13.69
CA HIS A 183 11.25 -15.51 -13.53
C HIS A 183 12.33 -15.98 -14.51
N SER A 184 12.30 -15.52 -15.76
CA SER A 184 13.35 -15.83 -16.75
C SER A 184 14.72 -15.28 -16.34
N ILE A 185 14.76 -14.09 -15.73
CA ILE A 185 15.99 -13.51 -15.15
C ILE A 185 16.54 -14.41 -14.04
N ALA A 186 15.69 -14.94 -13.15
CA ALA A 186 16.11 -15.86 -12.10
C ALA A 186 16.64 -17.19 -12.68
N GLU A 187 15.95 -17.75 -13.68
CA GLU A 187 16.30 -19.02 -14.31
C GLU A 187 17.61 -18.95 -15.13
N ASN A 188 17.85 -17.84 -15.84
CA ASN A 188 19.04 -17.66 -16.67
C ASN A 188 19.59 -16.22 -16.64
N PRO A 189 20.23 -15.78 -15.53
CA PRO A 189 20.71 -14.41 -15.37
C PRO A 189 21.66 -13.96 -16.48
N GLY A 190 22.50 -14.86 -17.01
CA GLY A 190 23.50 -14.53 -18.04
C GLY A 190 22.89 -14.07 -19.37
N SER A 191 21.69 -14.52 -19.70
CA SER A 191 20.98 -14.08 -20.92
C SER A 191 20.40 -12.66 -20.81
N TRP A 192 20.17 -12.18 -19.58
CA TRP A 192 19.62 -10.85 -19.29
C TRP A 192 20.69 -9.84 -18.89
N PHE A 193 21.80 -10.33 -18.35
CA PHE A 193 22.99 -9.56 -17.95
C PHE A 193 24.26 -10.10 -18.65
N PRO A 194 24.47 -9.84 -19.95
CA PRO A 194 25.62 -10.37 -20.69
C PRO A 194 26.97 -9.99 -20.11
N GLN A 195 27.07 -8.86 -19.38
CA GLN A 195 28.28 -8.43 -18.68
C GLN A 195 28.76 -9.40 -17.59
N LEU A 196 27.92 -10.36 -17.16
CA LEU A 196 28.36 -11.43 -16.25
C LEU A 196 29.41 -12.34 -16.88
N SER A 197 29.45 -12.43 -18.21
CA SER A 197 30.52 -13.15 -18.93
C SER A 197 31.84 -12.35 -19.01
N GLU A 198 31.80 -11.05 -18.72
CA GLU A 198 32.96 -10.15 -18.77
C GLU A 198 33.64 -9.98 -17.40
N ASP A 199 33.17 -10.67 -16.35
CA ASP A 199 33.58 -10.48 -14.94
C ASP A 199 33.36 -9.04 -14.40
N VAL A 200 32.42 -8.29 -15.00
CA VAL A 200 32.15 -6.88 -14.66
C VAL A 200 30.95 -6.73 -13.70
N GLY A 201 30.25 -7.82 -13.35
CA GLY A 201 28.96 -7.77 -12.63
C GLY A 201 28.98 -8.22 -11.16
N LEU A 202 28.05 -7.68 -10.38
CA LEU A 202 27.84 -7.97 -8.95
C LEU A 202 26.86 -9.14 -8.70
N LEU A 203 26.51 -9.97 -9.69
CA LEU A 203 25.57 -11.08 -9.49
C LEU A 203 26.31 -12.40 -9.24
N PRO A 204 26.48 -12.84 -7.97
CA PRO A 204 27.12 -14.12 -7.68
C PRO A 204 26.17 -15.32 -7.84
N GLY A 205 26.41 -16.19 -8.82
CA GLY A 205 25.76 -17.52 -8.88
C GLY A 205 24.26 -17.52 -9.14
N THR A 206 23.59 -18.61 -8.75
CA THR A 206 22.15 -18.83 -8.99
C THR A 206 21.30 -17.75 -8.34
N LEU A 207 20.30 -17.23 -9.05
CA LEU A 207 19.36 -16.23 -8.58
C LEU A 207 17.99 -16.89 -8.42
N ARG A 208 17.24 -16.50 -7.39
CA ARG A 208 15.86 -16.97 -7.20
C ARG A 208 14.84 -15.85 -7.43
N PRO A 209 13.59 -16.16 -7.83
CA PRO A 209 12.58 -15.12 -8.06
C PRO A 209 12.35 -14.20 -6.86
N GLU A 210 12.40 -14.73 -5.63
CA GLU A 210 12.26 -13.95 -4.40
C GLU A 210 13.47 -13.04 -4.10
N GLU A 211 14.60 -13.21 -4.78
CA GLU A 211 15.77 -12.33 -4.66
C GLU A 211 15.69 -11.11 -5.59
N ILE A 212 14.59 -10.99 -6.36
CA ILE A 212 14.31 -9.91 -7.30
C ILE A 212 13.17 -9.04 -6.78
N LEU A 213 13.42 -7.74 -6.69
CA LEU A 213 12.43 -6.71 -6.37
C LEU A 213 11.98 -5.98 -7.63
N LEU A 214 10.67 -5.92 -7.90
CA LEU A 214 10.10 -5.05 -8.94
C LEU A 214 9.56 -3.76 -8.32
N VAL A 215 9.99 -2.61 -8.84
CA VAL A 215 9.45 -1.30 -8.51
C VAL A 215 8.72 -0.78 -9.73
N ASP A 216 7.41 -0.61 -9.64
CA ASP A 216 6.55 -0.34 -10.79
C ASP A 216 5.33 0.45 -10.33
N ASP A 217 4.78 1.27 -11.20
CA ASP A 217 3.58 2.03 -10.94
C ASP A 217 2.32 1.38 -11.53
N VAL A 218 2.46 0.35 -12.37
CA VAL A 218 1.35 -0.42 -12.93
C VAL A 218 1.18 -1.74 -12.16
N ARG A 219 0.07 -1.81 -11.44
CA ARG A 219 -0.26 -2.93 -10.55
C ARG A 219 -0.35 -4.29 -11.24
N THR A 220 -0.88 -4.33 -12.46
CA THR A 220 -1.00 -5.58 -13.22
C THR A 220 0.35 -6.19 -13.57
N ASN A 221 1.46 -5.44 -13.53
CA ASN A 221 2.79 -5.97 -13.82
C ASN A 221 3.33 -6.92 -12.72
N PHE A 222 2.79 -6.88 -11.49
CA PHE A 222 3.27 -7.69 -10.38
C PHE A 222 2.85 -9.16 -10.44
N GLN A 223 1.92 -9.52 -11.32
CA GLN A 223 1.53 -10.91 -11.53
C GLN A 223 0.82 -11.12 -12.86
N CYS A 224 0.96 -12.31 -13.41
CA CYS A 224 0.22 -12.72 -14.59
C CYS A 224 -0.73 -13.86 -14.21
N GLY A 225 -1.99 -13.76 -14.61
CA GLY A 225 -2.94 -14.88 -14.56
C GLY A 225 -2.70 -15.87 -15.71
N GLY A 226 -3.61 -16.85 -15.88
CA GLY A 226 -3.59 -17.79 -17.00
C GLY A 226 -3.07 -19.19 -16.64
N SER A 227 -2.64 -19.96 -17.65
CA SER A 227 -2.23 -21.36 -17.49
C SER A 227 -0.90 -21.54 -16.76
N THR A 228 -0.04 -20.52 -16.78
CA THR A 228 1.27 -20.51 -16.11
C THR A 228 1.40 -19.25 -15.26
N PRO A 229 0.66 -19.15 -14.14
CA PRO A 229 0.66 -17.94 -13.33
C PRO A 229 2.05 -17.69 -12.77
N LYS A 230 2.53 -16.47 -12.92
CA LYS A 230 3.82 -16.01 -12.37
C LYS A 230 3.56 -14.83 -11.45
N LYS A 231 4.13 -14.88 -10.25
CA LYS A 231 4.00 -13.84 -9.22
C LYS A 231 5.35 -13.20 -8.97
N VAL A 232 5.33 -11.89 -8.74
CA VAL A 232 6.48 -11.15 -8.21
C VAL A 232 6.38 -11.18 -6.69
N PHE A 233 7.37 -11.78 -6.02
CA PHE A 233 7.32 -11.98 -4.57
C PHE A 233 7.64 -10.72 -3.76
N ARG A 234 8.43 -9.82 -4.33
CA ARG A 234 8.80 -8.55 -3.69
C ARG A 234 8.53 -7.43 -4.66
N CYS A 235 7.58 -6.57 -4.31
CA CYS A 235 7.19 -5.47 -5.17
C CYS A 235 6.99 -4.18 -4.38
N CYS A 236 7.26 -3.08 -5.07
CA CYS A 236 6.98 -1.74 -4.62
C CYS A 236 6.10 -1.04 -5.66
N LYS A 237 4.87 -0.68 -5.28
CA LYS A 237 3.99 0.15 -6.09
C LYS A 237 4.33 1.60 -5.89
N VAL A 238 4.59 2.31 -6.97
CA VAL A 238 4.76 3.77 -6.95
C VAL A 238 3.40 4.45 -7.10
N ALA A 239 3.16 5.50 -6.30
CA ALA A 239 1.95 6.31 -6.35
C ALA A 239 1.74 6.99 -7.71
N ARG A 240 0.48 7.19 -8.08
CA ARG A 240 0.08 8.07 -9.19
C ARG A 240 -0.95 9.08 -8.70
N TYR A 241 -0.96 10.25 -9.32
CA TYR A 241 -1.82 11.37 -8.95
C TYR A 241 -2.03 12.32 -10.14
N ASP A 242 -3.08 13.11 -10.06
CA ASP A 242 -3.39 14.14 -11.04
C ASP A 242 -2.83 15.49 -10.55
N ALA A 243 -2.26 16.27 -11.46
CA ALA A 243 -1.77 17.61 -11.17
C ALA A 243 -2.58 18.64 -11.97
N PRO A 244 -3.32 19.56 -11.32
CA PRO A 244 -4.14 20.55 -12.01
C PRO A 244 -3.34 21.61 -12.78
N SER A 245 -2.10 21.86 -12.37
CA SER A 245 -1.20 22.77 -13.05
C SER A 245 0.23 22.25 -12.95
N PHE A 246 0.66 21.47 -13.94
CA PHE A 246 2.03 20.98 -14.03
C PHE A 246 2.87 21.82 -14.98
N ARG A 247 3.80 22.63 -14.45
CA ARG A 247 4.82 23.37 -15.22
C ARG A 247 4.30 24.06 -16.50
N ASP A 248 3.17 24.76 -16.36
CA ASP A 248 2.51 25.49 -17.46
C ASP A 248 1.91 24.60 -18.58
N MET A 249 1.91 23.28 -18.41
CA MET A 249 1.26 22.30 -19.31
C MET A 249 -0.22 22.09 -19.00
N GLY A 250 -0.75 22.79 -18.00
CA GLY A 250 -2.12 22.63 -17.52
C GLY A 250 -2.31 21.37 -16.69
N PHE A 251 -3.50 20.77 -16.81
CA PHE A 251 -3.90 19.58 -16.07
C PHE A 251 -3.26 18.32 -16.67
N VAL A 252 -2.48 17.60 -15.87
CA VAL A 252 -1.79 16.37 -16.26
C VAL A 252 -2.27 15.24 -15.35
N ARG A 253 -2.95 14.24 -15.92
CA ARG A 253 -3.41 13.05 -15.19
C ARG A 253 -2.28 12.08 -14.89
N ASP A 254 -2.43 11.18 -13.93
CA ASP A 254 -1.59 9.98 -13.81
C ASP A 254 -0.09 10.26 -13.82
N MET A 255 0.32 11.37 -13.20
CA MET A 255 1.73 11.60 -12.89
C MET A 255 2.13 10.66 -11.76
N GLY A 256 3.39 10.26 -11.67
CA GLY A 256 3.84 9.32 -10.64
C GLY A 256 5.21 9.68 -10.10
N GLY A 257 6.06 8.68 -9.94
CA GLY A 257 7.45 8.83 -9.57
C GLY A 257 7.69 8.66 -8.08
N ILE A 258 8.69 7.84 -7.73
CA ILE A 258 9.19 7.68 -6.36
C ILE A 258 9.55 9.05 -5.79
N GLY A 259 9.04 9.39 -4.61
CA GLY A 259 9.35 10.63 -3.93
C GLY A 259 8.78 11.88 -4.58
N ALA A 260 7.72 11.74 -5.38
CA ALA A 260 7.11 12.88 -6.02
C ALA A 260 6.29 13.74 -5.06
N HIS A 261 5.60 13.15 -4.07
CA HIS A 261 4.87 13.87 -3.03
C HIS A 261 5.45 13.66 -1.62
N ASN A 262 6.16 12.55 -1.38
CA ASN A 262 6.68 12.22 -0.06
C ASN A 262 8.14 11.77 -0.13
N GLU A 263 9.07 12.51 0.48
CA GLU A 263 10.49 12.12 0.55
C GLU A 263 10.72 10.80 1.32
N GLU A 264 9.77 10.37 2.16
CA GLU A 264 9.85 9.07 2.85
C GLU A 264 9.79 7.87 1.90
N ASP A 265 9.35 8.06 0.65
CA ASP A 265 9.31 7.02 -0.37
C ASP A 265 10.70 6.39 -0.59
N TYR A 266 11.74 7.23 -0.63
CA TYR A 266 13.13 6.77 -0.82
C TYR A 266 13.57 5.87 0.32
N LYS A 267 13.30 6.29 1.56
CA LYS A 267 13.65 5.54 2.76
C LYS A 267 12.88 4.23 2.83
N THR A 268 11.58 4.26 2.53
CA THR A 268 10.70 3.09 2.53
C THR A 268 11.18 2.04 1.54
N LEU A 269 11.52 2.44 0.30
CA LEU A 269 12.05 1.51 -0.70
C LEU A 269 13.42 0.94 -0.28
N THR A 270 14.33 1.77 0.22
CA THR A 270 15.64 1.31 0.71
C THR A 270 15.50 0.34 1.88
N ASP A 271 14.63 0.64 2.84
CA ASP A 271 14.33 -0.24 3.97
C ASP A 271 13.76 -1.57 3.50
N PHE A 272 12.83 -1.55 2.54
CA PHE A 272 12.25 -2.76 1.97
C PHE A 272 13.29 -3.61 1.24
N ALA A 273 14.14 -3.00 0.41
CA ALA A 273 15.21 -3.73 -0.27
C ALA A 273 16.21 -4.34 0.73
N ASN A 274 16.44 -3.70 1.88
CA ASN A 274 17.34 -4.18 2.93
C ASN A 274 16.73 -5.28 3.81
N ARG A 275 15.43 -5.18 4.11
CA ARG A 275 14.73 -6.04 5.07
C ARG A 275 13.32 -6.38 4.58
N PRO A 276 13.17 -7.08 3.44
CA PRO A 276 11.84 -7.31 2.85
C PRO A 276 10.90 -8.06 3.78
N TRP A 277 11.43 -8.94 4.63
CA TRP A 277 10.69 -9.67 5.67
C TRP A 277 10.09 -8.78 6.77
N ALA A 278 10.47 -7.50 6.85
CA ALA A 278 9.85 -6.53 7.75
C ALA A 278 8.59 -5.90 7.15
N PHE A 279 8.33 -6.15 5.86
CA PHE A 279 7.16 -5.69 5.10
C PHE A 279 6.25 -6.87 4.77
N LYS A 280 6.21 -7.84 5.69
CA LYS A 280 5.20 -8.88 5.66
C LYS A 280 3.86 -8.23 5.95
N VAL A 281 2.88 -8.67 5.18
CA VAL A 281 1.48 -8.45 5.48
C VAL A 281 1.20 -9.04 6.87
N ASP A 282 0.64 -8.22 7.74
CA ASP A 282 0.02 -8.70 8.96
C ASP A 282 -1.39 -9.16 8.62
N ASP A 283 -1.75 -10.39 8.98
CA ASP A 283 -3.03 -11.01 8.65
C ASP A 283 -4.02 -10.99 9.83
N ARG A 284 -3.62 -10.43 10.97
CA ARG A 284 -4.41 -10.36 12.20
C ARG A 284 -4.77 -8.94 12.59
N VAL A 285 -5.86 -8.80 13.33
CA VAL A 285 -6.17 -7.54 14.00
C VAL A 285 -5.18 -7.24 15.13
N HIS A 286 -4.90 -5.96 15.33
CA HIS A 286 -4.09 -5.46 16.44
C HIS A 286 -4.93 -4.55 17.31
N CYS A 287 -5.26 -5.00 18.51
CA CYS A 287 -5.99 -4.21 19.49
C CYS A 287 -5.01 -3.61 20.49
N TRP A 288 -5.13 -2.32 20.80
CA TRP A 288 -4.37 -1.71 21.88
C TRP A 288 -5.10 -0.53 22.52
N GLN A 289 -4.77 -0.30 23.77
CA GLN A 289 -5.14 0.88 24.53
C GLN A 289 -3.88 1.76 24.72
N SER A 290 -3.98 3.06 24.44
CA SER A 290 -2.92 4.02 24.73
C SER A 290 -2.83 4.30 26.24
N ASN A 291 -1.81 5.06 26.66
CA ASN A 291 -1.61 5.40 28.06
C ASN A 291 -2.71 6.35 28.55
N LEU A 292 -3.84 5.78 28.95
CA LEU A 292 -4.92 6.47 29.66
C LEU A 292 -4.56 6.60 31.14
N GLU A 293 -5.11 7.62 31.80
CA GLU A 293 -5.01 7.74 33.24
C GLU A 293 -5.55 6.46 33.91
N PRO A 294 -4.98 5.98 35.03
CA PRO A 294 -5.42 4.72 35.66
C PRO A 294 -6.92 4.66 35.94
N ALA A 295 -7.52 5.79 36.34
CA ALA A 295 -8.97 5.90 36.55
C ALA A 295 -9.81 5.75 35.27
N GLU A 296 -9.24 6.08 34.12
CA GLU A 296 -9.90 6.04 32.81
C GLU A 296 -9.65 4.72 32.07
N SER A 297 -8.51 4.09 32.35
CA SER A 297 -8.07 2.84 31.69
C SER A 297 -9.07 1.69 31.82
N THR A 298 -9.89 1.69 32.88
CA THR A 298 -10.86 0.63 33.20
C THR A 298 -12.31 1.02 32.87
N LEU A 299 -12.55 2.20 32.29
CA LEU A 299 -13.90 2.61 31.90
C LEU A 299 -14.47 1.64 30.85
N PRO A 300 -15.76 1.28 30.90
CA PRO A 300 -16.34 0.38 29.92
C PRO A 300 -16.40 1.03 28.54
N VAL A 301 -16.38 0.23 27.48
CA VAL A 301 -16.61 0.73 26.11
C VAL A 301 -18.12 0.93 25.93
N LYS A 302 -18.53 2.14 25.51
CA LYS A 302 -19.94 2.49 25.21
C LYS A 302 -20.23 2.58 23.72
N LEU A 303 -19.23 2.96 22.93
CA LEU A 303 -19.35 3.20 21.49
C LEU A 303 -18.22 2.49 20.75
N VAL A 304 -18.58 1.67 19.75
CA VAL A 304 -17.63 1.06 18.82
C VAL A 304 -17.90 1.62 17.42
N ILE A 305 -16.88 2.24 16.83
CA ILE A 305 -16.99 2.84 15.50
C ILE A 305 -16.15 1.99 14.55
N PHE A 306 -16.77 1.54 13.47
CA PHE A 306 -16.10 0.79 12.42
C PHE A 306 -15.86 1.68 11.21
N ASP A 307 -14.67 1.60 10.64
CA ASP A 307 -14.50 1.96 9.24
C ASP A 307 -15.19 0.91 8.34
N LEU A 308 -15.64 1.33 7.16
CA LEU A 308 -16.22 0.40 6.20
C LEU A 308 -15.13 -0.25 5.34
N ASP A 309 -14.27 0.56 4.76
CA ASP A 309 -13.41 0.27 3.63
C ASP A 309 -12.15 -0.44 4.11
N GLY A 310 -12.08 -1.76 3.98
CA GLY A 310 -10.92 -2.53 4.44
C GLY A 310 -10.95 -2.89 5.93
N ALA A 311 -11.85 -2.30 6.73
CA ALA A 311 -12.12 -2.79 8.09
C ALA A 311 -13.30 -3.76 8.14
N LEU A 312 -14.45 -3.42 7.54
CA LEU A 312 -15.61 -4.33 7.46
C LEU A 312 -15.66 -5.09 6.13
N THR A 313 -15.45 -4.38 5.02
CA THR A 313 -15.34 -5.00 3.71
C THR A 313 -13.93 -5.57 3.51
N LEU A 314 -13.82 -6.60 2.67
CA LEU A 314 -12.52 -7.06 2.16
C LEU A 314 -11.93 -6.04 1.20
N TYR A 315 -12.81 -5.52 0.34
CA TYR A 315 -12.57 -4.44 -0.58
C TYR A 315 -13.93 -3.87 -0.96
N THR A 316 -14.08 -2.55 -0.97
CA THR A 316 -15.39 -1.94 -1.19
C THR A 316 -15.70 -1.78 -2.67
N PHE A 317 -16.64 -2.57 -3.16
CA PHE A 317 -17.27 -2.42 -4.47
C PHE A 317 -18.66 -1.82 -4.29
N MET A 318 -18.84 -0.57 -4.72
CA MET A 318 -20.13 0.11 -4.69
C MET A 318 -20.93 -0.14 -5.97
N PRO A 319 -22.27 -0.29 -5.87
CA PRO A 319 -23.13 -0.31 -7.05
C PRO A 319 -23.02 0.97 -7.88
N GLU A 320 -22.98 0.85 -9.21
CA GLU A 320 -22.95 2.00 -10.12
C GLU A 320 -24.31 2.70 -10.26
N ASP A 321 -25.39 2.03 -9.84
CA ASP A 321 -26.73 2.60 -9.87
C ASP A 321 -26.87 3.75 -8.85
N SER A 322 -27.13 4.95 -9.36
CA SER A 322 -27.34 6.15 -8.53
C SER A 322 -28.47 6.02 -7.51
N ALA A 323 -29.45 5.13 -7.74
CA ALA A 323 -30.51 4.84 -6.79
C ALA A 323 -29.94 4.24 -5.49
N CYS A 324 -28.84 3.48 -5.56
CA CYS A 324 -28.16 2.95 -4.37
C CYS A 324 -27.67 4.07 -3.44
N SER A 325 -27.28 5.22 -3.98
CA SER A 325 -26.81 6.38 -3.20
C SER A 325 -27.94 7.30 -2.71
N THR A 326 -29.17 7.14 -3.18
CA THR A 326 -30.26 8.09 -2.93
C THR A 326 -31.47 7.46 -2.25
N ASP A 327 -31.79 6.19 -2.55
CA ASP A 327 -32.92 5.48 -1.99
C ASP A 327 -32.50 4.64 -0.77
N LEU A 328 -33.04 4.95 0.42
CA LEU A 328 -32.79 4.20 1.67
C LEU A 328 -33.15 2.71 1.60
N PHE A 329 -33.92 2.33 0.57
CA PHE A 329 -34.35 0.96 0.35
C PHE A 329 -34.10 0.42 -1.04
N PHE A 330 -32.95 0.79 -1.63
CA PHE A 330 -32.48 0.21 -2.87
C PHE A 330 -32.44 -1.32 -2.78
N SER A 331 -33.05 -1.98 -3.78
CA SER A 331 -33.01 -3.42 -3.95
C SER A 331 -32.31 -3.69 -5.27
N ALA A 332 -31.12 -4.26 -5.21
CA ALA A 332 -30.49 -4.85 -6.38
C ALA A 332 -31.29 -6.10 -6.82
N ASP A 333 -31.12 -6.52 -8.07
CA ASP A 333 -31.54 -7.88 -8.44
C ASP A 333 -30.72 -8.93 -7.67
N ASP A 334 -31.27 -10.14 -7.54
CA ASP A 334 -30.69 -11.21 -6.73
C ASP A 334 -29.23 -11.56 -7.11
N ILE A 335 -28.89 -11.44 -8.40
CA ILE A 335 -27.55 -11.77 -8.92
C ILE A 335 -26.54 -10.71 -8.48
N LEU A 336 -26.87 -9.43 -8.68
CA LEU A 336 -26.04 -8.31 -8.23
C LEU A 336 -25.94 -8.27 -6.71
N HIS A 337 -27.04 -8.51 -5.99
CA HIS A 337 -27.05 -8.62 -4.54
C HIS A 337 -26.02 -9.66 -4.07
N HIS A 338 -26.12 -10.89 -4.58
CA HIS A 338 -25.19 -11.95 -4.21
C HIS A 338 -23.74 -11.55 -4.51
N ARG A 339 -23.48 -10.97 -5.69
CA ARG A 339 -22.14 -10.54 -6.09
C ARG A 339 -21.58 -9.47 -5.16
N PHE A 340 -22.36 -8.46 -4.78
CA PHE A 340 -21.90 -7.42 -3.86
C PHE A 340 -21.60 -7.99 -2.48
N VAL A 341 -22.45 -8.89 -1.97
CA VAL A 341 -22.19 -9.55 -0.68
C VAL A 341 -20.92 -10.40 -0.76
N GLU A 342 -20.79 -11.20 -1.81
CA GLU A 342 -19.66 -12.08 -2.03
C GLU A 342 -18.33 -11.31 -2.14
N TYR A 343 -18.33 -10.17 -2.84
CA TYR A 343 -17.11 -9.39 -3.11
C TYR A 343 -16.74 -8.44 -1.98
N ASN A 344 -17.72 -7.91 -1.25
CA ASN A 344 -17.44 -7.00 -0.15
C ASN A 344 -17.25 -7.74 1.17
N PHE A 345 -18.01 -8.79 1.46
CA PHE A 345 -18.07 -9.34 2.81
C PHE A 345 -17.65 -10.81 2.93
N GLU A 346 -17.68 -11.61 1.87
CA GLU A 346 -17.27 -13.02 1.96
C GLU A 346 -15.81 -13.23 1.56
N THR A 347 -15.09 -14.00 2.36
CA THR A 347 -13.67 -14.28 2.16
C THR A 347 -13.44 -15.60 1.43
N PRO A 348 -12.58 -15.64 0.40
CA PRO A 348 -12.13 -16.90 -0.21
C PRO A 348 -11.02 -17.58 0.61
N TYR A 349 -10.51 -16.95 1.67
CA TYR A 349 -9.33 -17.42 2.40
C TYR A 349 -9.67 -18.34 3.58
N LEU A 350 -10.91 -18.31 4.07
CA LEU A 350 -11.35 -19.07 5.23
C LEU A 350 -12.62 -19.86 4.91
N GLU A 351 -12.75 -21.01 5.57
CA GLU A 351 -13.98 -21.80 5.51
C GLU A 351 -15.12 -21.16 6.32
N GLY A 352 -16.34 -21.35 5.81
CA GLY A 352 -17.59 -20.91 6.43
C GLY A 352 -18.11 -19.58 5.88
N ASN A 353 -19.18 -19.09 6.50
CA ASN A 353 -19.84 -17.84 6.10
C ASN A 353 -19.33 -16.68 6.96
N ARG A 354 -18.54 -15.77 6.37
CA ARG A 354 -17.95 -14.63 7.08
C ARG A 354 -19.03 -13.65 7.53
N VAL A 355 -20.07 -13.43 6.72
CA VAL A 355 -21.17 -12.53 7.06
C VAL A 355 -21.88 -13.00 8.35
N ALA A 356 -22.09 -14.29 8.53
CA ALA A 356 -22.71 -14.87 9.73
C ALA A 356 -21.81 -14.71 10.97
N LYS A 357 -20.49 -14.86 10.82
CA LYS A 357 -19.53 -14.61 11.91
C LYS A 357 -19.51 -13.12 12.29
N LEU A 358 -19.57 -12.20 11.32
CA LEU A 358 -19.72 -10.77 11.57
C LEU A 358 -21.03 -10.45 12.30
N LYS A 359 -22.15 -11.05 11.89
CA LYS A 359 -23.45 -10.92 12.57
C LYS A 359 -23.33 -11.32 14.05
N GLN A 360 -22.76 -12.50 14.30
CA GLN A 360 -22.55 -13.00 15.65
C GLN A 360 -21.67 -12.07 16.48
N LEU A 361 -20.56 -11.58 15.91
CA LEU A 361 -19.69 -10.62 16.58
C LEU A 361 -20.47 -9.35 16.95
N PHE A 362 -21.17 -8.73 16.01
CA PHE A 362 -21.91 -7.50 16.27
C PHE A 362 -23.03 -7.70 17.29
N ASP A 363 -23.72 -8.85 17.27
CA ASP A 363 -24.72 -9.19 18.29
C ASP A 363 -24.05 -9.26 19.68
N CYS A 364 -22.88 -9.89 19.79
CA CYS A 364 -22.09 -9.92 21.04
C CYS A 364 -21.54 -8.55 21.47
N LEU A 365 -21.23 -7.65 20.53
CA LEU A 365 -20.75 -6.30 20.86
C LEU A 365 -21.90 -5.40 21.32
N CYS A 366 -23.06 -5.48 20.66
CA CYS A 366 -24.27 -4.73 20.99
C CYS A 366 -24.81 -5.10 22.38
N ASP A 367 -24.94 -6.39 22.66
CA ASP A 367 -25.48 -6.92 23.90
C ASP A 367 -24.55 -8.03 24.41
N ASP A 368 -23.55 -7.68 25.23
CA ASP A 368 -22.52 -8.63 25.67
C ASP A 368 -23.14 -9.65 26.64
N PRO A 369 -23.20 -10.94 26.27
CA PRO A 369 -23.86 -11.94 27.08
C PRO A 369 -23.12 -12.24 28.39
N GLU A 370 -21.83 -11.91 28.49
CA GLU A 370 -21.02 -12.20 29.68
C GLU A 370 -21.12 -11.09 30.73
N THR A 371 -21.15 -9.83 30.30
CA THR A 371 -21.18 -8.67 31.20
C THR A 371 -22.58 -8.06 31.34
N GLY A 372 -23.48 -8.34 30.41
CA GLY A 372 -24.78 -7.67 30.29
C GLY A 372 -24.68 -6.22 29.81
N GLU A 373 -23.50 -5.77 29.41
CA GLU A 373 -23.28 -4.41 28.92
C GLU A 373 -23.85 -4.24 27.52
N ARG A 374 -24.48 -3.08 27.28
CA ARG A 374 -24.99 -2.69 25.97
C ARG A 374 -24.12 -1.60 25.36
N ARG A 375 -23.85 -1.70 24.06
CA ARG A 375 -23.00 -0.75 23.33
C ARG A 375 -23.69 -0.25 22.07
N VAL A 376 -23.32 0.95 21.66
CA VAL A 376 -23.74 1.54 20.39
C VAL A 376 -22.69 1.20 19.34
N LEU A 377 -23.13 0.72 18.16
CA LEU A 377 -22.26 0.52 17.01
C LEU A 377 -22.56 1.57 15.95
N ALA A 378 -21.52 2.16 15.37
CA ALA A 378 -21.63 3.12 14.27
C ALA A 378 -20.58 2.84 13.19
N ILE A 379 -20.80 3.41 12.00
CA ILE A 379 -19.84 3.37 10.90
C ILE A 379 -19.38 4.79 10.58
N LEU A 380 -18.06 4.96 10.41
CA LEU A 380 -17.42 6.19 9.99
C LEU A 380 -16.52 5.89 8.80
N THR A 381 -16.87 6.39 7.61
CA THR A 381 -16.14 6.14 6.36
C THR A 381 -15.86 7.43 5.59
N VAL A 382 -14.97 7.38 4.62
CA VAL A 382 -14.69 8.45 3.64
C VAL A 382 -15.27 8.11 2.26
N ASN A 383 -16.21 7.17 2.18
CA ASN A 383 -16.77 6.73 0.91
C ASN A 383 -17.62 7.82 0.23
N GLU A 384 -17.23 8.21 -0.98
CA GLU A 384 -17.89 9.28 -1.73
C GLU A 384 -19.33 8.96 -2.17
N ALA A 385 -19.72 7.69 -2.19
CA ALA A 385 -21.04 7.26 -2.64
C ALA A 385 -22.17 7.64 -1.65
N GLY A 386 -21.85 8.22 -0.49
CA GLY A 386 -22.83 8.68 0.48
C GLY A 386 -23.17 7.64 1.56
N ALA A 387 -23.71 8.09 2.70
CA ALA A 387 -24.07 7.20 3.81
C ALA A 387 -25.21 6.23 3.43
N VAL A 388 -26.08 6.62 2.49
CA VAL A 388 -27.16 5.78 1.96
C VAL A 388 -26.63 4.58 1.17
N ALA A 389 -25.59 4.77 0.34
CA ALA A 389 -24.98 3.66 -0.40
C ALA A 389 -24.35 2.63 0.56
N VAL A 390 -23.65 3.12 1.59
CA VAL A 390 -23.08 2.29 2.64
C VAL A 390 -24.17 1.50 3.38
N LEU A 391 -25.27 2.16 3.74
CA LEU A 391 -26.43 1.49 4.33
C LEU A 391 -26.96 0.38 3.44
N ASN A 392 -27.21 0.66 2.16
CA ASN A 392 -27.75 -0.33 1.22
C ASN A 392 -26.81 -1.53 1.06
N LEU A 393 -25.50 -1.30 0.98
CA LEU A 393 -24.51 -2.38 0.93
C LEU A 393 -24.54 -3.27 2.19
N LEU A 394 -24.65 -2.66 3.38
CA LEU A 394 -24.79 -3.41 4.64
C LEU A 394 -26.14 -4.14 4.73
N ARG A 395 -27.20 -3.57 4.16
CA ARG A 395 -28.52 -4.22 4.09
C ARG A 395 -28.50 -5.43 3.19
N MET A 396 -27.80 -5.39 2.05
CA MET A 396 -27.59 -6.57 1.21
C MET A 396 -26.91 -7.70 2.01
N ALA A 397 -25.90 -7.38 2.83
CA ALA A 397 -25.27 -8.36 3.72
C ALA A 397 -26.12 -8.76 4.95
N GLY A 398 -27.22 -8.05 5.22
CA GLY A 398 -28.03 -8.20 6.43
C GLY A 398 -27.31 -7.78 7.71
N LEU A 399 -26.33 -6.87 7.61
CA LEU A 399 -25.53 -6.34 8.72
C LEU A 399 -26.10 -5.04 9.29
N ALA A 400 -26.86 -4.28 8.48
CA ALA A 400 -27.32 -2.94 8.84
C ALA A 400 -28.05 -2.85 10.20
N ASP A 401 -28.87 -3.85 10.53
CA ASP A 401 -29.71 -3.79 11.73
C ASP A 401 -28.97 -3.72 13.07
N ARG A 402 -27.67 -4.01 13.08
CA ARG A 402 -26.78 -3.93 14.26
C ARG A 402 -26.16 -2.54 14.47
N PHE A 403 -26.29 -1.65 13.50
CA PHE A 403 -25.72 -0.31 13.58
C PHE A 403 -26.79 0.73 13.92
N SER A 404 -26.42 1.72 14.72
CA SER A 404 -27.28 2.83 15.09
C SER A 404 -27.13 4.03 14.15
N ALA A 405 -25.94 4.23 13.58
CA ALA A 405 -25.66 5.32 12.66
C ALA A 405 -24.55 4.97 11.67
N ILE A 406 -24.57 5.65 10.52
CA ILE A 406 -23.54 5.60 9.49
C ILE A 406 -23.24 7.03 9.07
N TRP A 407 -21.96 7.39 9.06
CA TRP A 407 -21.47 8.70 8.67
C TRP A 407 -20.44 8.54 7.54
N THR A 408 -20.53 9.42 6.55
CA THR A 408 -19.47 9.57 5.54
C THR A 408 -18.98 11.01 5.48
N LEU A 409 -17.65 11.16 5.47
CA LEU A 409 -17.00 12.48 5.45
C LEU A 409 -16.82 13.03 4.04
N SER A 410 -17.01 12.22 3.00
CA SER A 410 -16.68 12.60 1.62
C SER A 410 -17.86 12.46 0.66
N ALA A 411 -19.10 12.43 1.18
CA ALA A 411 -20.30 12.38 0.35
C ALA A 411 -20.26 13.44 -0.75
N ARG A 412 -20.50 13.02 -2.00
CA ARG A 412 -20.66 13.96 -3.12
C ARG A 412 -21.77 14.96 -2.82
N SER A 413 -21.61 16.17 -3.37
CA SER A 413 -22.60 17.24 -3.21
C SER A 413 -24.01 16.75 -3.54
N GLY A 414 -24.95 16.99 -2.64
CA GLY A 414 -26.35 16.56 -2.76
C GLY A 414 -26.66 15.18 -2.18
N LEU A 415 -25.66 14.37 -1.82
CA LEU A 415 -25.87 13.11 -1.12
C LEU A 415 -25.88 13.30 0.40
N PRO A 416 -26.69 12.54 1.17
CA PRO A 416 -26.67 12.59 2.62
C PRO A 416 -25.32 12.12 3.20
N GLY A 417 -24.74 12.94 4.09
CA GLY A 417 -23.54 12.60 4.83
C GLY A 417 -23.80 11.65 6.01
N GLY A 418 -25.04 11.55 6.49
CA GLY A 418 -25.40 10.68 7.61
C GLY A 418 -26.72 9.97 7.42
N VAL A 419 -26.80 8.73 7.94
CA VAL A 419 -28.06 8.03 8.19
C VAL A 419 -28.07 7.44 9.59
N TYR A 420 -29.25 7.34 10.20
CA TYR A 420 -29.43 6.78 11.53
C TYR A 420 -30.67 5.91 11.62
N LYS A 421 -30.68 4.97 12.57
CA LYS A 421 -31.80 4.06 12.81
C LYS A 421 -32.64 4.60 13.98
N GLU A 422 -33.90 4.87 13.72
CA GLU A 422 -34.90 5.23 14.74
C GLU A 422 -35.94 4.11 14.83
N VAL A 423 -35.92 3.38 15.94
CA VAL A 423 -36.73 2.16 16.13
C VAL A 423 -36.44 1.14 15.02
N ASN A 424 -37.24 1.12 13.96
CA ASN A 424 -37.13 0.21 12.81
C ASN A 424 -37.06 0.94 11.46
N GLU A 425 -36.88 2.26 11.47
CA GLU A 425 -36.81 3.08 10.27
C GLU A 425 -35.43 3.74 10.15
N TRP A 426 -34.87 3.73 8.95
CA TRP A 426 -33.66 4.49 8.64
C TRP A 426 -34.03 5.88 8.16
N LYS A 427 -33.31 6.90 8.64
CA LYS A 427 -33.52 8.30 8.27
C LYS A 427 -32.19 8.94 7.90
N THR A 428 -32.23 9.83 6.91
CA THR A 428 -31.07 10.64 6.51
C THR A 428 -30.97 11.90 7.38
N PHE A 429 -29.75 12.38 7.59
CA PHE A 429 -29.52 13.69 8.21
C PHE A 429 -28.25 14.35 7.64
N SER A 430 -28.12 15.65 7.87
CA SER A 430 -26.91 16.40 7.55
C SER A 430 -25.94 16.33 8.73
N LEU A 431 -24.68 15.99 8.45
CA LEU A 431 -23.63 16.05 9.45
C LEU A 431 -23.42 17.50 9.92
N PRO A 432 -22.99 17.73 11.17
CA PRO A 432 -22.66 19.07 11.67
C PRO A 432 -21.65 19.81 10.76
N GLN A 433 -21.98 21.05 10.37
CA GLN A 433 -21.39 21.79 9.24
C GLN A 433 -19.90 22.23 9.38
N GLN A 434 -19.29 22.14 10.57
CA GLN A 434 -18.02 22.83 10.86
C GLN A 434 -16.72 22.05 10.62
N GLU A 435 -16.76 20.78 10.19
CA GLU A 435 -15.56 19.92 10.15
C GLU A 435 -15.28 19.26 8.78
N ALA A 436 -15.99 19.70 7.72
CA ALA A 436 -15.88 19.12 6.39
C ALA A 436 -14.61 19.53 5.60
N GLU A 437 -13.78 20.43 6.11
CA GLU A 437 -12.54 20.87 5.42
C GLU A 437 -11.30 20.00 5.75
N GLY A 438 -11.44 18.92 6.53
CA GLY A 438 -10.30 18.07 6.94
C GLY A 438 -10.41 16.57 6.67
N HIS A 439 -11.59 15.98 6.48
CA HIS A 439 -11.82 14.51 6.35
C HIS A 439 -11.13 13.62 7.43
N LEU A 440 -10.65 14.18 8.54
CA LEU A 440 -9.96 13.39 9.58
C LEU A 440 -10.98 12.81 10.57
N LYS A 441 -10.89 11.50 10.81
CA LYS A 441 -11.82 10.79 11.71
C LYS A 441 -11.77 11.30 13.14
N HIS A 442 -10.63 11.83 13.61
CA HIS A 442 -10.51 12.32 14.99
C HIS A 442 -11.36 13.57 15.27
N HIS A 443 -11.49 14.50 14.32
CA HIS A 443 -12.37 15.67 14.48
C HIS A 443 -13.82 15.24 14.69
N VAL A 444 -14.26 14.21 13.95
CA VAL A 444 -15.59 13.63 14.13
C VAL A 444 -15.78 13.10 15.55
N LEU A 445 -14.76 12.45 16.12
CA LEU A 445 -14.83 11.94 17.49
C LEU A 445 -14.92 13.08 18.51
N GLU A 446 -14.14 14.16 18.35
CA GLU A 446 -14.28 15.38 19.17
C GLU A 446 -15.70 15.94 19.09
N SER A 447 -16.25 16.02 17.88
CA SER A 447 -17.58 16.51 17.61
C SER A 447 -18.66 15.65 18.25
N VAL A 448 -18.54 14.32 18.15
CA VAL A 448 -19.41 13.33 18.81
C VAL A 448 -19.36 13.50 20.33
N LEU A 449 -18.19 13.77 20.91
CA LEU A 449 -18.07 13.98 22.35
C LEU A 449 -18.69 15.31 22.81
N LYS A 450 -18.61 16.35 21.98
CA LYS A 450 -19.17 17.67 22.26
C LYS A 450 -20.70 17.68 22.18
N ASP A 451 -21.26 17.03 21.16
CA ASP A 451 -22.71 16.95 20.94
C ASP A 451 -23.13 15.58 20.37
N PRO A 452 -23.25 14.54 21.22
CA PRO A 452 -23.64 13.20 20.75
C PRO A 452 -24.99 13.20 20.02
N ALA A 453 -25.93 14.07 20.38
CA ALA A 453 -27.27 14.10 19.80
C ALA A 453 -27.25 14.61 18.35
N ALA A 454 -26.28 15.43 17.96
CA ALA A 454 -26.12 15.88 16.58
C ALA A 454 -25.64 14.77 15.64
N TRP A 455 -24.91 13.78 16.17
CA TRP A 455 -24.40 12.62 15.42
C TRP A 455 -25.30 11.38 15.53
N PHE A 456 -26.11 11.32 16.59
CA PHE A 456 -27.14 10.31 16.85
C PHE A 456 -28.52 10.96 17.09
N PRO A 457 -29.20 11.49 16.05
CA PRO A 457 -30.46 12.23 16.22
C PRO A 457 -31.58 11.43 16.92
N GLN A 458 -31.58 10.10 16.79
CA GLN A 458 -32.50 9.20 17.50
C GLN A 458 -32.37 9.23 19.02
N MET A 459 -31.28 9.78 19.54
CA MET A 459 -31.06 9.92 20.99
C MET A 459 -31.63 11.23 21.55
N SER A 460 -32.23 12.08 20.72
CA SER A 460 -32.94 13.24 21.21
C SER A 460 -34.16 12.83 22.05
N GLY A 461 -34.23 13.29 23.31
CA GLY A 461 -35.32 12.98 24.25
C GLY A 461 -35.02 11.83 25.21
N ASP A 462 -36.07 11.16 25.72
CA ASP A 462 -36.00 10.12 26.76
C ASP A 462 -35.75 8.70 26.22
N ALA A 463 -35.21 8.58 24.99
CA ALA A 463 -34.91 7.29 24.39
C ALA A 463 -33.92 6.48 25.26
N PRO A 464 -34.10 5.16 25.44
CA PRO A 464 -33.18 4.30 26.21
C PRO A 464 -31.72 4.44 25.75
N GLU A 465 -31.51 4.65 24.45
CA GLU A 465 -30.21 4.82 23.80
C GLU A 465 -29.47 6.07 24.29
N ASN A 466 -30.18 7.15 24.64
CA ASN A 466 -29.58 8.37 25.19
C ASN A 466 -28.82 8.07 26.50
N ARG A 467 -29.30 7.09 27.28
CA ARG A 467 -28.63 6.67 28.52
C ARG A 467 -27.33 5.89 28.24
N LEU A 468 -27.19 5.25 27.08
CA LEU A 468 -26.00 4.48 26.73
C LEU A 468 -24.81 5.40 26.43
N LEU A 469 -25.04 6.55 25.79
CA LEU A 469 -24.00 7.54 25.50
C LEU A 469 -23.92 8.67 26.54
N ALA A 470 -24.70 8.61 27.62
CA ALA A 470 -24.60 9.58 28.71
C ALA A 470 -23.19 9.55 29.33
N GLY A 471 -22.55 10.72 29.42
CA GLY A 471 -21.17 10.85 29.91
C GLY A 471 -20.15 10.13 29.02
N LEU A 472 -20.36 10.14 27.69
CA LEU A 472 -19.38 9.66 26.73
C LEU A 472 -18.09 10.50 26.86
N SER A 473 -16.95 9.82 26.81
CA SER A 473 -15.61 10.41 26.76
C SER A 473 -14.72 9.54 25.89
N LEU A 474 -13.54 10.03 25.52
CA LEU A 474 -12.59 9.30 24.67
C LEU A 474 -12.32 7.84 25.10
N PRO A 475 -12.06 7.55 26.39
CA PRO A 475 -11.91 6.17 26.86
C PRO A 475 -13.09 5.27 26.55
N HIS A 476 -14.32 5.79 26.45
CA HIS A 476 -15.50 4.96 26.17
C HIS A 476 -15.63 4.55 24.69
N ILE A 477 -14.75 5.04 23.80
CA ILE A 477 -14.82 4.81 22.36
C ILE A 477 -13.75 3.81 21.93
N VAL A 478 -14.13 2.82 21.13
CA VAL A 478 -13.19 1.99 20.36
C VAL A 478 -13.34 2.33 18.88
N LEU A 479 -12.24 2.66 18.22
CA LEU A 479 -12.19 2.79 16.76
C LEU A 479 -11.63 1.50 16.14
N VAL A 480 -12.34 0.93 15.17
CA VAL A 480 -11.95 -0.26 14.40
C VAL A 480 -11.68 0.17 12.96
N ASP A 481 -10.43 0.22 12.56
CA ASP A 481 -9.99 0.88 11.31
C ASP A 481 -8.79 0.13 10.69
N ASP A 482 -8.57 0.23 9.38
CA ASP A 482 -7.40 -0.34 8.70
C ASP A 482 -6.28 0.70 8.46
N GLU A 483 -6.62 2.00 8.52
CA GLU A 483 -5.72 3.10 8.19
C GLU A 483 -4.68 3.38 9.29
N ARG A 484 -3.39 3.40 8.90
CA ARG A 484 -2.28 3.76 9.80
C ARG A 484 -2.18 5.25 10.09
N GLU A 485 -2.67 6.09 9.17
CA GLU A 485 -2.51 7.55 9.27
C GLU A 485 -3.36 8.12 10.41
N ASN A 486 -4.53 7.53 10.67
CA ASN A 486 -5.38 7.84 11.83
C ASN A 486 -4.73 7.49 13.18
N LEU A 487 -3.56 6.84 13.17
CA LEU A 487 -2.84 6.38 14.35
C LEU A 487 -1.56 7.15 14.64
N ASN A 488 -1.16 8.08 13.78
CA ASN A 488 0.14 8.72 13.90
C ASN A 488 0.12 9.71 15.08
N PRO A 489 0.85 9.44 16.18
CA PRO A 489 0.82 10.27 17.39
C PRO A 489 1.48 11.65 17.22
N SER A 490 2.05 11.92 16.05
CA SER A 490 2.68 13.22 15.73
C SER A 490 1.69 14.38 15.60
N GLN A 491 0.39 14.10 15.54
CA GLN A 491 -0.66 15.11 15.70
C GLN A 491 -0.98 15.23 17.20
N GLU A 492 -0.31 16.16 17.88
CA GLU A 492 -0.23 16.26 19.35
C GLU A 492 -1.56 16.50 20.08
N GLU A 493 -2.66 16.81 19.39
CA GLU A 493 -3.87 17.33 20.05
C GLU A 493 -4.99 16.31 20.31
N PHE A 494 -5.10 15.22 19.52
CA PHE A 494 -6.18 14.24 19.75
C PHE A 494 -5.78 12.81 19.38
N GLN A 495 -5.73 11.93 20.39
CA GLN A 495 -5.46 10.52 20.21
C GLN A 495 -6.62 9.67 20.73
N VAL A 496 -7.17 8.82 19.86
CA VAL A 496 -8.17 7.83 20.28
C VAL A 496 -7.52 6.85 21.24
N GLY A 497 -8.05 6.77 22.46
CA GLY A 497 -7.45 5.99 23.54
C GLY A 497 -7.47 4.47 23.30
N ARG A 498 -8.39 3.98 22.48
CA ARG A 498 -8.59 2.55 22.23
C ARG A 498 -8.81 2.31 20.75
N HIS A 499 -7.98 1.45 20.17
CA HIS A 499 -8.01 1.18 18.75
C HIS A 499 -7.85 -0.31 18.45
N CYS A 500 -8.60 -0.79 17.46
CA CYS A 500 -8.40 -2.08 16.82
C CYS A 500 -8.04 -1.85 15.36
N ARG A 501 -6.78 -2.15 15.00
CA ARG A 501 -6.32 -2.05 13.63
C ARG A 501 -6.62 -3.34 12.89
N VAL A 502 -7.39 -3.24 11.82
CA VAL A 502 -7.65 -4.37 10.92
C VAL A 502 -6.44 -4.61 10.02
N ALA A 503 -6.10 -5.87 9.82
CA ALA A 503 -5.07 -6.30 8.91
C ALA A 503 -5.38 -5.81 7.48
N SER A 504 -4.33 -5.33 6.80
CA SER A 504 -4.42 -4.90 5.41
C SER A 504 -3.34 -5.62 4.60
N TYR A 505 -3.74 -6.22 3.49
CA TYR A 505 -2.97 -7.17 2.71
C TYR A 505 -3.21 -7.03 1.22
N ASP A 506 -2.24 -7.50 0.44
CA ASP A 506 -2.32 -7.49 -1.02
C ASP A 506 -2.39 -8.95 -1.50
N ASP A 507 -3.46 -9.32 -2.20
CA ASP A 507 -3.60 -10.69 -2.72
C ASP A 507 -4.53 -10.76 -3.94
N GLU A 508 -4.54 -11.92 -4.59
CA GLU A 508 -5.45 -12.25 -5.68
C GLU A 508 -6.87 -12.39 -5.14
N TYR A 509 -7.77 -11.58 -5.70
CA TYR A 509 -9.15 -11.57 -5.30
C TYR A 509 -10.06 -12.01 -6.43
N ARG A 510 -10.48 -13.28 -6.36
CA ARG A 510 -11.50 -13.85 -7.26
C ARG A 510 -11.11 -13.58 -8.73
N ASP A 511 -12.01 -12.97 -9.50
CA ASP A 511 -11.83 -12.57 -10.90
C ASP A 511 -11.25 -11.15 -11.08
N GLN A 512 -11.00 -10.41 -9.99
CA GLN A 512 -10.49 -9.03 -10.01
C GLN A 512 -8.97 -8.96 -10.09
N GLY A 513 -8.28 -10.11 -10.01
CA GLY A 513 -6.83 -10.18 -9.96
C GLY A 513 -6.25 -9.68 -8.63
N LEU A 514 -4.99 -9.27 -8.61
CA LEU A 514 -4.35 -8.70 -7.42
C LEU A 514 -5.12 -7.48 -6.96
N LEU A 515 -5.64 -7.45 -5.74
CA LEU A 515 -6.10 -6.26 -5.03
C LEU A 515 -5.08 -5.81 -3.99
N TRP A 516 -5.09 -4.52 -3.67
CA TRP A 516 -4.17 -3.91 -2.70
C TRP A 516 -4.97 -3.33 -1.56
N ARG A 517 -4.37 -3.34 -0.37
CA ARG A 517 -5.03 -2.93 0.87
C ARG A 517 -6.39 -3.61 1.05
N MET A 518 -6.47 -4.88 0.64
CA MET A 518 -7.58 -5.69 1.07
C MET A 518 -7.51 -5.86 2.57
N GLY A 519 -8.64 -5.91 3.25
CA GLY A 519 -8.63 -6.17 4.68
C GLY A 519 -9.80 -7.02 5.08
N GLY A 520 -10.58 -6.48 6.00
CA GLY A 520 -11.78 -7.05 6.54
C GLY A 520 -11.50 -7.86 7.79
N LEU A 521 -12.21 -7.51 8.86
CA LEU A 521 -12.20 -8.23 10.12
C LEU A 521 -12.53 -9.72 9.91
N GLY A 522 -11.62 -10.60 10.30
CA GLY A 522 -11.75 -12.05 10.13
C GLY A 522 -11.75 -12.50 8.69
N ALA A 523 -11.05 -11.78 7.81
CA ALA A 523 -10.87 -12.19 6.43
C ALA A 523 -9.88 -13.35 6.28
N ARG A 524 -8.82 -13.37 7.09
CA ARG A 524 -7.75 -14.37 7.06
C ARG A 524 -7.59 -15.15 8.36
N ASP A 525 -8.08 -14.63 9.47
CA ASP A 525 -8.02 -15.32 10.75
C ASP A 525 -9.35 -15.20 11.51
N THR A 526 -9.98 -16.31 11.88
CA THR A 526 -11.19 -16.28 12.70
C THR A 526 -10.95 -15.80 14.14
N GLU A 527 -9.70 -15.85 14.61
CA GLU A 527 -9.32 -15.32 15.93
C GLU A 527 -9.54 -13.80 16.03
N ASP A 528 -9.58 -13.10 14.90
CA ASP A 528 -9.83 -11.65 14.84
C ASP A 528 -11.12 -11.24 15.57
N TYR A 529 -12.19 -12.04 15.44
CA TYR A 529 -13.47 -11.76 16.10
C TYR A 529 -13.34 -11.83 17.62
N GLN A 530 -12.63 -12.85 18.12
CA GLN A 530 -12.41 -13.05 19.55
C GLN A 530 -11.46 -12.01 20.12
N ALA A 531 -10.44 -11.61 19.36
CA ALA A 531 -9.51 -10.56 19.74
C ALA A 531 -10.25 -9.22 19.92
N LEU A 532 -11.06 -8.81 18.94
CA LEU A 532 -11.86 -7.58 19.04
C LEU A 532 -12.88 -7.66 20.18
N GLN A 533 -13.59 -8.77 20.34
CA GLN A 533 -14.56 -8.94 21.43
C GLN A 533 -13.88 -8.82 22.81
N SER A 534 -12.75 -9.50 23.00
CA SER A 534 -11.98 -9.45 24.24
C SER A 534 -11.47 -8.04 24.52
N PHE A 535 -11.01 -7.33 23.48
CA PHE A 535 -10.57 -5.95 23.59
C PHE A 535 -11.68 -4.98 23.98
N VAL A 536 -12.85 -5.07 23.34
CA VAL A 536 -14.00 -4.21 23.66
C VAL A 536 -14.51 -4.46 25.09
N ARG A 537 -14.37 -5.68 25.60
CA ARG A 537 -14.77 -6.05 26.96
C ARG A 537 -13.78 -5.58 28.01
N GLN A 538 -12.48 -5.75 27.77
CA GLN A 538 -11.43 -5.50 28.75
C GLN A 538 -10.21 -4.83 28.10
N PRO A 539 -10.34 -3.59 27.61
CA PRO A 539 -9.28 -2.93 26.82
C PRO A 539 -7.99 -2.70 27.62
N TRP A 540 -8.06 -2.63 28.95
CA TRP A 540 -6.90 -2.55 29.84
C TRP A 540 -6.01 -3.80 29.86
N HIS A 541 -6.46 -4.94 29.31
CA HIS A 541 -5.57 -6.09 29.08
C HIS A 541 -4.73 -5.96 27.81
N PHE A 542 -4.97 -4.90 27.03
CA PHE A 542 -4.28 -4.56 25.79
C PHE A 542 -3.49 -3.26 25.94
N ASN A 543 -3.02 -2.99 27.17
CA ASN A 543 -2.05 -1.92 27.42
C ASN A 543 -0.74 -2.29 26.73
N GLU A 544 -0.16 -1.35 25.99
CA GLU A 544 1.00 -1.49 25.11
C GLU A 544 0.74 -2.16 23.75
N ALA A 545 1.07 -1.41 22.69
CA ALA A 545 1.95 -2.01 21.69
C ALA A 545 3.39 -1.61 22.05
N PRO A 546 4.31 -2.57 22.30
CA PRO A 546 5.73 -2.28 22.42
C PRO A 546 6.21 -1.57 21.14
N ALA A 547 7.34 -0.87 21.20
CA ALA A 547 8.02 -0.03 20.19
C ALA A 547 8.23 -0.61 18.75
N ARG A 548 7.44 -1.59 18.30
CA ARG A 548 7.48 -2.29 17.01
C ARG A 548 6.39 -1.87 16.02
N LEU A 549 5.26 -1.30 16.46
CA LEU A 549 4.22 -0.81 15.53
C LEU A 549 4.48 0.63 15.04
N THR A 550 5.27 1.41 15.78
CA THR A 550 5.84 2.67 15.32
C THR A 550 7.11 2.40 14.51
N SER A 551 6.97 2.09 13.22
CA SER A 551 8.11 2.15 12.29
C SER A 551 8.55 3.58 11.96
N SER A 552 8.34 4.56 12.86
CA SER A 552 9.37 5.59 13.08
C SER A 552 10.55 4.90 13.77
N PHE A 553 11.33 4.17 12.97
CA PHE A 553 12.54 3.46 13.40
C PHE A 553 13.57 4.49 13.88
N ASN A 554 13.52 4.86 15.16
CA ASN A 554 14.64 5.52 15.82
C ASN A 554 15.79 4.50 15.92
N PHE A 555 16.87 4.80 15.19
CA PHE A 555 18.13 4.07 15.24
C PHE A 555 18.77 4.29 16.61
N GLY A 556 18.54 3.38 17.55
CA GLY A 556 19.48 3.16 18.63
C GLY A 556 20.72 2.49 18.06
N GLU A 557 21.87 3.16 18.15
CA GLU A 557 23.19 2.54 17.97
C GLU A 557 23.25 1.26 18.82
N LEU A 558 23.23 0.10 18.17
CA LEU A 558 23.73 -1.12 18.77
C LEU A 558 25.25 -0.97 18.85
N SER A 559 25.72 -0.27 19.89
CA SER A 559 27.12 -0.33 20.31
C SER A 559 27.46 -1.78 20.58
N GLY A 560 28.33 -2.35 19.75
CA GLY A 560 28.83 -3.69 19.92
C GLY A 560 29.56 -3.80 21.26
N HIS A 561 29.03 -4.62 22.15
CA HIS A 561 29.85 -5.25 23.17
C HIS A 561 30.58 -6.42 22.50
N ASP A 562 31.83 -6.17 22.11
CA ASP A 562 32.82 -7.22 21.91
C ASP A 562 33.07 -7.89 23.27
N SER A 563 32.47 -9.07 23.48
CA SER A 563 32.92 -10.00 24.52
C SER A 563 33.98 -10.91 23.92
N HIS A 564 35.24 -10.51 24.05
CA HIS A 564 36.36 -11.44 24.10
C HIS A 564 36.23 -12.26 25.39
N ASP A 565 35.80 -13.52 25.29
CA ASP A 565 36.14 -14.53 26.28
C ASP A 565 36.47 -15.85 25.58
N THR A 566 37.77 -16.06 25.44
CA THR A 566 38.40 -17.32 25.09
C THR A 566 38.36 -18.25 26.29
N HIS A 567 37.70 -19.41 26.14
CA HIS A 567 38.03 -20.60 26.94
C HIS A 567 38.45 -21.76 26.02
N PRO A 568 39.52 -22.52 26.38
CA PRO A 568 40.07 -23.55 25.51
C PRO A 568 39.30 -24.87 25.60
N ILE A 569 39.05 -25.48 24.45
CA ILE A 569 38.58 -26.86 24.32
C ILE A 569 39.77 -27.81 24.58
N PRO A 570 39.68 -28.79 25.50
CA PRO A 570 40.70 -29.81 25.63
C PRO A 570 40.55 -30.87 24.53
N LEU A 571 41.63 -31.04 23.76
CA LEU A 571 41.84 -32.14 22.83
C LEU A 571 41.84 -33.49 23.58
N GLN A 572 40.79 -34.30 23.37
CA GLN A 572 40.85 -35.73 23.65
C GLN A 572 41.60 -36.44 22.51
N ARG A 573 42.79 -36.96 22.82
CA ARG A 573 43.50 -37.93 21.99
C ARG A 573 42.81 -39.29 22.09
N SER A 574 42.19 -39.73 21.00
CA SER A 574 41.86 -41.14 20.79
C SER A 574 43.14 -41.88 20.44
N LYS A 575 43.51 -42.86 21.27
CA LYS A 575 44.42 -43.95 20.90
C LYS A 575 43.69 -44.85 19.91
N THR A 576 44.37 -45.16 18.82
CA THR A 576 44.12 -46.38 18.05
C THR A 576 45.48 -46.97 17.72
N GLU A 577 45.71 -48.14 18.30
CA GLU A 577 46.50 -49.24 17.73
C GLU A 577 46.05 -49.45 16.26
N GLU A 578 46.86 -49.87 15.29
CA GLU A 578 47.67 -51.09 15.28
C GLU A 578 48.50 -51.13 13.96
N GLU A 579 49.54 -51.98 13.97
CA GLU A 579 50.19 -52.66 12.84
C GLU A 579 51.29 -51.98 11.97
N THR A 580 52.51 -52.52 12.18
CA THR A 580 53.70 -52.67 11.32
C THR A 580 54.58 -51.47 10.97
#